data_AF-A0A843GF24-F1
#
_entry.id   AF-A0A843GF24-F1
#
_cell.length_a   1.000
_cell.length_b   1.000
_cell.length_c   1.000
_cell.angle_alpha   90.00
_cell.angle_beta   90.00
_cell.angle_gamma   90.00
#
_symmetry.space_group_name_H-M   'P 1'
#
loop_
_entity.id
_entity.type
_entity.pdbx_description
1 polymer ?
#
loop_
_entity_poly.entity_id
_entity_poly.type
_entity_poly.pdbx_seq_one_letter_code
_entity_poly.pdbx_strand_id
1 'polypeptide(L)'
;MCSLSYRHDGEKGGIMTKEYRLIQGRSFEVKKVSGDMLNYMADSVIKGYQLLHDCYDRPSEANRDIYNDWMTWAGNIYTMYSFGITSYNTSCFTLGGVIEKSDGKLEVLRITKAHNIVYVAKDEDIMA
;
A
#
# COMPACT_ATOMS: atom_id res chain seq x y z
N MET A 1 15.56 10.76 17.03
CA MET A 1 14.10 10.54 17.09
C MET A 1 13.45 11.91 17.05
N CYS A 2 12.74 12.26 15.97
CA CYS A 2 12.03 13.53 15.90
C CYS A 2 10.53 13.24 15.78
N SER A 3 9.81 13.38 16.89
CA SER A 3 8.36 13.51 16.90
C SER A 3 8.01 15.00 16.80
N LEU A 4 7.55 15.45 15.63
CA LEU A 4 6.90 16.75 15.52
C LEU A 4 5.40 16.56 15.76
N SER A 5 4.89 17.07 16.87
CA SER A 5 3.46 17.27 17.10
C SER A 5 3.19 18.78 17.00
N TYR A 6 2.39 19.19 16.02
CA TYR A 6 1.94 20.57 15.88
C TYR A 6 0.50 20.65 16.42
N ARG A 7 0.26 21.43 17.47
CA ARG A 7 -1.08 21.82 17.92
C ARG A 7 -1.40 23.20 17.35
N HIS A 8 -2.49 23.30 16.62
CA HIS A 8 -3.14 24.56 16.32
C HIS A 8 -4.56 24.46 16.90
N ASP A 9 -4.80 25.18 18.00
CA ASP A 9 -6.11 25.25 18.64
C ASP A 9 -6.92 26.36 17.97
N GLY A 10 -8.08 26.01 17.41
CA GLY A 10 -9.06 26.97 16.93
C GLY A 10 -10.02 26.37 15.90
N GLU A 11 -11.30 26.35 16.27
CA GLU A 11 -12.47 26.03 15.44
C GLU A 11 -12.92 24.56 15.32
N LYS A 12 -14.23 24.40 15.50
CA LYS A 12 -14.98 23.13 15.48
C LYS A 12 -14.93 22.49 14.09
N GLY A 13 -13.89 21.72 13.85
CA GLY A 13 -13.81 20.70 12.82
C GLY A 13 -12.91 19.61 13.37
N GLY A 14 -13.44 18.42 13.64
CA GLY A 14 -12.64 17.33 14.18
C GLY A 14 -11.40 17.13 13.31
N ILE A 15 -10.21 17.35 13.89
CA ILE A 15 -8.94 17.13 13.21
C ILE A 15 -8.90 15.63 12.90
N MET A 16 -9.19 15.26 11.65
CA MET A 16 -8.94 13.90 11.19
C MET A 16 -7.42 13.72 11.10
N THR A 17 -6.81 13.29 12.19
CA THR A 17 -5.39 12.93 12.22
C THR A 17 -5.21 11.68 11.36
N LYS A 18 -4.50 11.84 10.25
CA LYS A 18 -4.07 10.72 9.42
C LYS A 18 -3.05 9.88 10.18
N GLU A 19 -3.28 8.58 10.22
CA GLU A 19 -2.33 7.61 10.77
C GLU A 19 -1.32 7.21 9.69
N TYR A 20 -0.04 7.12 10.04
CA TYR A 20 1.02 6.67 9.15
C TYR A 20 1.85 5.57 9.79
N ARG A 21 2.32 4.62 8.98
CA ARG A 21 3.16 3.50 9.39
C ARG A 21 4.39 3.39 8.48
N LEU A 22 5.54 3.10 9.09
CA LEU A 22 6.75 2.72 8.36
C LEU A 22 6.77 1.21 8.11
N ILE A 23 6.93 0.83 6.85
CA ILE A 23 7.08 -0.57 6.40
C ILE A 23 8.40 -0.64 5.62
N GLN A 24 9.41 -1.30 6.20
CA GLN A 24 10.76 -1.41 5.62
C GLN A 24 11.30 -0.05 5.10
N GLY A 25 11.21 0.98 5.95
CA GLY A 25 11.72 2.32 5.64
C GLY A 25 10.84 3.19 4.72
N ARG A 26 9.71 2.68 4.22
CA ARG A 26 8.74 3.45 3.42
C ARG A 26 7.52 3.82 4.25
N SER A 27 7.05 5.05 4.12
CA SER A 27 5.87 5.55 4.84
C SER A 27 4.58 5.27 4.07
N PHE A 28 3.58 4.77 4.79
CA PHE A 28 2.23 4.47 4.27
C PHE A 28 1.17 5.13 5.15
N GLU A 29 0.19 5.76 4.54
CA GLU A 29 -1.05 6.16 5.23
C GLU A 29 -1.84 4.89 5.58
N VAL A 30 -2.28 4.76 6.83
CA VAL A 30 -3.06 3.62 7.29
C VAL A 30 -4.55 3.90 7.06
N LYS A 31 -5.23 2.97 6.39
CA LYS A 31 -6.69 3.00 6.23
C LYS A 31 -7.31 1.72 6.77
N LYS A 32 -8.21 1.87 7.74
CA LYS A 32 -8.96 0.73 8.30
C LYS A 32 -10.20 0.46 7.46
N VAL A 33 -10.41 -0.80 7.07
CA VAL A 33 -11.56 -1.28 6.28
C VAL A 33 -12.13 -2.55 6.90
N SER A 34 -13.35 -2.95 6.52
CA SER A 34 -13.90 -4.23 7.01
C SER A 34 -13.07 -5.42 6.52
N GLY A 35 -13.10 -6.52 7.27
CA GLY A 35 -12.43 -7.78 6.90
C GLY A 35 -12.83 -8.27 5.50
N ASP A 36 -14.13 -8.29 5.18
CA ASP A 36 -14.63 -8.71 3.86
C ASP A 36 -14.08 -7.84 2.72
N MET A 37 -14.04 -6.53 2.93
CA MET A 37 -13.51 -5.60 1.94
C MET A 37 -12.00 -5.78 1.78
N LEU A 38 -11.28 -6.06 2.86
CA LEU A 38 -9.85 -6.32 2.83
C LEU A 38 -9.54 -7.60 2.05
N ASN A 39 -10.31 -8.67 2.29
CA ASN A 39 -10.21 -9.93 1.55
C ASN A 39 -10.50 -9.74 0.06
N TYR A 40 -11.56 -8.98 -0.28
CA TYR A 40 -11.87 -8.63 -1.66
C TYR A 40 -10.74 -7.85 -2.34
N MET A 41 -10.17 -6.87 -1.63
CA MET A 41 -9.02 -6.10 -2.13
C MET A 41 -7.79 -6.98 -2.33
N ALA A 42 -7.49 -7.88 -1.39
CA ALA A 42 -6.38 -8.82 -1.50
C ALA A 42 -6.55 -9.74 -2.72
N ASP A 43 -7.72 -10.36 -2.88
CA ASP A 43 -8.05 -11.19 -4.04
C ASP A 43 -7.92 -10.42 -5.37
N SER A 44 -8.36 -9.16 -5.40
CA SER A 44 -8.23 -8.30 -6.56
C SER A 44 -6.76 -8.01 -6.92
N VAL A 45 -5.90 -7.77 -5.93
CA VAL A 45 -4.45 -7.58 -6.14
C VAL A 45 -3.82 -8.86 -6.67
N ILE A 46 -4.16 -10.01 -6.08
CA ILE A 46 -3.61 -11.33 -6.45
C ILE A 46 -4.05 -11.76 -7.86
N LYS A 47 -5.24 -11.36 -8.31
CA LYS A 47 -5.72 -11.68 -9.67
C LYS A 47 -5.23 -10.68 -10.72
N GLY A 48 -5.01 -9.44 -10.31
CA GLY A 48 -4.67 -8.33 -11.20
C GLY A 48 -3.17 -8.03 -11.31
N TYR A 49 -2.28 -8.83 -10.70
CA TYR A 49 -0.86 -8.54 -10.74
C TYR A 49 -0.27 -8.71 -12.13
N GLN A 50 0.52 -7.73 -12.53
CA GLN A 50 1.25 -7.68 -13.79
C GLN A 50 2.67 -7.18 -13.54
N LEU A 51 3.60 -7.60 -14.39
CA LEU A 51 4.96 -7.07 -14.44
C LEU A 51 5.01 -5.86 -15.38
N LEU A 52 6.07 -5.05 -15.27
CA LEU A 52 6.20 -3.83 -16.08
C LEU A 52 6.11 -4.11 -17.59
N HIS A 53 6.64 -5.25 -18.05
CA HIS A 53 6.61 -5.63 -19.46
C HIS A 53 5.24 -6.11 -19.93
N ASP A 54 4.36 -6.57 -19.04
CA ASP A 54 2.98 -6.95 -19.39
C ASP A 54 2.13 -5.71 -19.70
N CYS A 55 2.50 -4.56 -19.12
CA CYS A 55 1.76 -3.31 -19.23
C CYS A 55 2.36 -2.34 -20.25
N TYR A 56 3.64 -2.49 -20.59
CA TYR A 56 4.38 -1.42 -21.25
C TYR A 56 5.57 -1.95 -22.07
N ASP A 57 5.41 -1.97 -23.40
CA ASP A 57 6.41 -2.52 -24.32
C ASP A 57 7.76 -1.77 -24.29
N ARG A 58 7.76 -0.47 -23.95
CA ARG A 58 8.95 0.40 -24.02
C ARG A 58 9.06 1.40 -22.85
N PRO A 59 9.29 0.95 -21.61
CA PRO A 59 9.30 1.83 -20.43
C PRO A 59 10.43 2.83 -20.52
N SER A 60 10.12 4.10 -20.19
CA SER A 60 11.16 5.09 -19.92
C SER A 60 12.05 4.58 -18.78
N GLU A 61 13.30 5.00 -18.79
CA GLU A 61 14.27 4.64 -17.74
C GLU A 61 13.75 5.01 -16.35
N ALA A 62 13.20 6.22 -16.18
CA ALA A 62 12.60 6.65 -14.92
C ALA A 62 11.47 5.72 -14.42
N ASN A 63 10.58 5.24 -15.30
CA ASN A 63 9.52 4.33 -14.90
C ASN A 63 10.08 2.96 -14.50
N ARG A 64 11.10 2.48 -15.22
CA ARG A 64 11.80 1.24 -14.91
C ARG A 64 12.51 1.32 -13.55
N ASP A 65 13.17 2.44 -13.25
CA ASP A 65 13.87 2.66 -11.99
C ASP A 65 12.89 2.71 -10.81
N ILE A 66 11.77 3.43 -10.96
CA ILE A 66 10.72 3.46 -9.92
C ILE A 66 10.16 2.06 -9.69
N TYR A 67 9.84 1.33 -10.76
CA TYR A 67 9.32 -0.03 -10.63
C TYR A 67 10.32 -0.95 -9.93
N ASN A 68 11.59 -0.93 -10.33
CA ASN A 68 12.65 -1.77 -9.75
C ASN A 68 12.94 -1.41 -8.28
N ASP A 69 12.91 -0.13 -7.91
CA ASP A 69 13.05 0.32 -6.52
C ASP A 69 11.97 -0.31 -5.63
N TRP A 70 10.71 -0.25 -6.09
CA TRP A 70 9.58 -0.84 -5.37
C TRP A 70 9.61 -2.36 -5.36
N MET A 71 9.98 -3.01 -6.46
CA MET A 71 10.16 -4.47 -6.49
C MET A 71 11.26 -4.94 -5.53
N THR A 72 12.37 -4.20 -5.46
CA THR A 72 13.47 -4.48 -4.52
C THR A 72 13.01 -4.30 -3.08
N TRP A 73 12.29 -3.21 -2.79
CA TRP A 73 11.68 -3.00 -1.47
C TRP A 73 10.71 -4.12 -1.09
N ALA A 74 9.83 -4.53 -2.01
CA ALA A 74 8.85 -5.59 -1.77
C ALA A 74 9.54 -6.95 -1.52
N GLY A 75 10.62 -7.25 -2.25
CA GLY A 75 11.43 -8.46 -2.06
C GLY A 75 12.10 -8.55 -0.68
N ASN A 76 12.24 -7.43 0.05
CA ASN A 76 12.75 -7.41 1.42
C ASN A 76 11.67 -7.67 2.49
N ILE A 77 10.41 -7.82 2.09
CA ILE A 77 9.29 -8.11 3.00
C ILE A 77 9.00 -9.61 2.92
N TYR A 78 9.52 -10.38 3.88
CA TYR A 78 9.38 -11.85 3.91
C TYR A 78 7.92 -12.34 3.83
N THR A 79 7.00 -11.55 4.37
CA THR A 79 5.56 -11.85 4.43
C THR A 79 4.78 -11.35 3.21
N MET A 80 5.45 -10.79 2.21
CA MET A 80 4.82 -10.36 0.96
C MET A 80 4.68 -11.56 0.03
N TYR A 81 3.45 -11.96 -0.29
CA TYR A 81 3.22 -13.10 -1.18
C TYR A 81 2.73 -12.70 -2.57
N SER A 82 2.28 -11.45 -2.76
CA SER A 82 1.97 -10.89 -4.08
C SER A 82 2.35 -9.42 -4.10
N PHE A 83 3.03 -8.98 -5.17
CA PHE A 83 3.33 -7.58 -5.43
C PHE A 83 3.53 -7.35 -6.92
N GLY A 84 2.91 -6.30 -7.47
CA GLY A 84 3.04 -5.99 -8.88
C GLY A 84 2.20 -4.79 -9.30
N ILE A 85 2.12 -4.56 -10.61
CA ILE A 85 1.23 -3.56 -11.19
C ILE A 85 -0.20 -4.09 -11.12
N THR A 86 -1.12 -3.31 -10.54
CA THR A 86 -2.54 -3.67 -10.41
C THR A 86 -3.44 -2.86 -11.34
N SER A 87 -2.94 -1.72 -11.83
CA SER A 87 -3.56 -0.94 -12.88
C SER A 87 -2.50 -0.06 -13.52
N TYR A 88 -2.61 0.23 -14.80
CA TYR A 88 -1.76 1.21 -15.44
C TYR A 88 -2.56 2.10 -16.39
N ASN A 89 -2.02 3.27 -16.65
CA ASN A 89 -2.39 4.11 -17.78
C ASN A 89 -1.13 4.51 -18.56
N THR A 90 -1.28 5.30 -19.61
CA THR A 90 -0.19 5.70 -20.52
C THR A 90 1.00 6.38 -19.84
N SER A 91 0.88 6.86 -18.60
CA SER A 91 1.95 7.63 -17.92
C SER A 91 2.26 7.17 -16.50
N CYS A 92 1.50 6.24 -15.93
CA CYS A 92 1.67 5.84 -14.54
C CYS A 92 1.10 4.44 -14.29
N PHE A 93 1.74 3.70 -13.40
CA PHE A 93 1.19 2.46 -12.83
C PHE A 93 0.80 2.67 -11.37
N THR A 94 -0.17 1.88 -10.93
CA THR A 94 -0.48 1.64 -9.52
C THR A 94 0.17 0.31 -9.15
N LEU A 95 1.00 0.29 -8.12
CA LEU A 95 1.48 -0.96 -7.54
C LEU A 95 0.53 -1.38 -6.42
N GLY A 96 0.32 -2.68 -6.31
CA GLY A 96 -0.38 -3.27 -5.19
C GLY A 96 0.37 -4.49 -4.70
N GLY A 97 0.16 -4.80 -3.43
CA GLY A 97 0.68 -6.03 -2.86
C GLY A 97 -0.11 -6.48 -1.65
N VAL A 98 0.10 -7.72 -1.26
CA VAL A 98 -0.54 -8.32 -0.10
C VAL A 98 0.52 -8.87 0.83
N ILE A 99 0.43 -8.44 2.09
CA ILE A 99 1.27 -8.92 3.19
C ILE A 99 0.41 -9.82 4.07
N GLU A 100 0.89 -11.02 4.37
CA GLU A 100 0.28 -11.92 5.35
C GLU A 100 1.07 -11.86 6.67
N LYS A 101 0.43 -11.40 7.73
CA LYS A 101 1.02 -11.30 9.07
C LYS A 101 1.07 -12.67 9.72
N SER A 102 1.93 -12.83 10.72
CA SER A 102 2.12 -14.10 11.44
C SER A 102 0.86 -14.59 12.18
N ASP A 103 -0.11 -13.70 12.45
CA ASP A 103 -1.40 -14.02 13.04
C ASP A 103 -2.48 -14.35 11.99
N GLY A 104 -2.10 -14.55 10.72
CA GLY A 104 -2.99 -14.87 9.61
C GLY A 104 -3.73 -13.66 9.03
N LYS A 105 -3.49 -12.44 9.53
CA LYS A 105 -4.14 -11.24 9.03
C LYS A 105 -3.49 -10.74 7.74
N LEU A 106 -4.32 -10.23 6.84
CA LEU A 106 -3.85 -9.59 5.61
C LEU A 106 -3.68 -8.09 5.80
N GLU A 107 -2.69 -7.53 5.12
CA GLU A 107 -2.58 -6.10 4.84
C GLU A 107 -2.47 -5.91 3.33
N VAL A 108 -3.21 -4.95 2.78
CA VAL A 108 -3.18 -4.67 1.34
C VAL A 108 -2.50 -3.33 1.11
N LEU A 109 -1.48 -3.33 0.27
CA LEU A 109 -0.75 -2.14 -0.13
C LEU A 109 -1.32 -1.59 -1.43
N ARG A 110 -1.37 -0.26 -1.51
CA ARG A 110 -1.65 0.46 -2.75
C ARG A 110 -0.71 1.66 -2.87
N ILE A 111 0.12 1.64 -3.88
CA ILE A 111 1.10 2.67 -4.19
C ILE A 111 0.71 3.30 -5.52
N THR A 112 0.52 4.61 -5.48
CA THR A 112 0.18 5.44 -6.63
C THR A 112 1.22 6.54 -6.74
N LYS A 113 1.17 7.33 -7.83
CA LYS A 113 2.03 8.52 -7.98
C LYS A 113 1.98 9.48 -6.78
N ALA A 114 0.85 9.58 -6.09
CA ALA A 114 0.61 10.59 -5.06
C ALA A 114 0.58 10.03 -3.63
N HIS A 115 0.24 8.74 -3.48
CA HIS A 115 -0.05 8.16 -2.18
C HIS A 115 0.42 6.72 -2.07
N ASN A 116 1.01 6.42 -0.92
CA ASN A 116 1.27 5.07 -0.44
C ASN A 116 0.27 4.80 0.68
N ILE A 117 -0.57 3.79 0.51
CA ILE A 117 -1.62 3.44 1.45
C ILE A 117 -1.45 1.97 1.85
N VAL A 118 -1.60 1.69 3.13
CA VAL A 118 -1.79 0.33 3.65
C VAL A 118 -3.20 0.21 4.22
N TYR A 119 -3.95 -0.77 3.69
CA TYR A 119 -5.26 -1.14 4.19
C TYR A 119 -5.11 -2.26 5.20
N VAL A 120 -5.76 -2.08 6.36
CA VAL A 120 -5.78 -3.06 7.44
C VAL A 120 -7.22 -3.31 7.88
N ALA A 121 -7.49 -4.47 8.46
CA ALA A 121 -8.80 -4.76 9.03
C ALA A 121 -9.10 -3.81 10.20
N LYS A 122 -10.37 -3.48 10.41
CA LYS A 122 -10.82 -2.79 11.63
C LYS A 122 -10.64 -3.69 12.84
N ASP A 123 -10.38 -3.07 13.99
CA ASP A 123 -10.12 -3.79 15.25
C ASP A 123 -11.32 -4.65 15.71
N GLU A 124 -12.54 -4.29 15.30
CA GLU A 124 -13.78 -5.03 15.60
C GLU A 124 -13.87 -6.37 14.85
N ASP A 125 -13.26 -6.46 13.67
CA ASP A 125 -13.19 -7.69 12.87
C ASP A 125 -12.03 -8.60 13.31
N ILE A 126 -11.26 -8.19 14.32
CA ILE A 126 -10.10 -8.94 14.86
C ILE A 126 -10.53 -9.89 16.00
N MET A 127 -11.75 -9.76 16.54
CA MET A 127 -12.23 -10.55 17.69
C MET A 127 -13.47 -11.41 17.41
N ALA A 128 -13.85 -11.58 16.14
CA ALA A 128 -14.94 -12.47 15.73
C ALA A 128 -14.42 -13.88 15.42
#